data_AF-A0A8M1G9R8-F1
#
_entry.id   AF-A0A8M1G9R8-F1
#
_cell.length_a   1.000
_cell.length_b   1.000
_cell.length_c   1.000
_cell.angle_alpha   90.00
_cell.angle_beta   90.00
_cell.angle_gamma   90.00
#
_symmetry.space_group_name_H-M   'P 1'
#
loop_
_entity.id
_entity.type
_entity.pdbx_description
1 polymer ?
#
loop_
_entity_poly.entity_id
_entity_poly.type
_entity_poly.pdbx_seq_one_letter_code
_entity_poly.pdbx_strand_id
1 'polypeptide(L)'
;MHGAARGALAPPFSLHVRADSGRGQAGPTVPPRLPRLRTAARPAPRPWLRAPYGPRPEWDMVLSELAARLNCAEYKNWVKAGHCLLLLRGCLQGFVAREVLAFHRGLLAAAPSLGPRAACRSGSQCSPRARQFQPQCQVCAEWKQEILKHHTNRNGDVHWGNCRPGRWPVDAWEVAKLLGLEETQVSLVPPLLKAFMPRGLADKTGPEECDAVALLSLINSCDHFTVDRKKVTEVIRCRNEIMHSSEMKVSSLWLRDFQMKIRNFLNEFKNIPEIVAAYTRIEQLLTSDWAVHIPAEDQRDGCECETGVYLSESQVNEIEMELLKEKLQEIYLQAQEQDMLPEEILNRLQVVKEFLRNNKDLRNGLTGDLQKLDSLHLQHRKPDPTELGAQTPEGKA
;
A
#
# COMPACT_ATOMS: atom_id res chain seq x y z
N MET A 1 -26.12 -40.37 -48.41
CA MET A 1 -26.71 -41.02 -47.22
C MET A 1 -26.83 -39.92 -46.16
N HIS A 2 -27.90 -39.12 -46.15
CA HIS A 2 -29.11 -39.29 -45.30
C HIS A 2 -28.74 -39.60 -43.84
N GLY A 3 -29.18 -38.91 -42.79
CA GLY A 3 -30.13 -37.82 -42.51
C GLY A 3 -29.89 -37.40 -41.03
N ALA A 4 -30.24 -36.18 -40.59
CA ALA A 4 -31.44 -35.89 -39.77
C ALA A 4 -31.61 -36.84 -38.55
N ALA A 5 -31.81 -36.42 -37.30
CA ALA A 5 -32.53 -35.25 -36.79
C ALA A 5 -32.37 -35.09 -35.25
N ARG A 6 -32.60 -33.85 -34.78
CA ARG A 6 -33.40 -33.37 -33.61
C ARG A 6 -33.32 -34.15 -32.29
N GLY A 7 -33.03 -33.53 -31.15
CA GLY A 7 -33.80 -32.47 -30.43
C GLY A 7 -33.54 -32.68 -28.91
N ALA A 8 -33.83 -31.83 -27.94
CA ALA A 8 -34.51 -30.53 -27.84
C ALA A 8 -34.24 -29.96 -26.42
N LEU A 9 -34.31 -28.61 -26.27
CA LEU A 9 -35.00 -27.82 -25.21
C LEU A 9 -34.86 -28.28 -23.73
N ALA A 10 -34.49 -27.49 -22.71
CA ALA A 10 -34.69 -26.06 -22.43
C ALA A 10 -33.87 -25.60 -21.18
N PRO A 11 -33.56 -24.30 -21.00
CA PRO A 11 -33.50 -23.59 -19.71
C PRO A 11 -34.85 -22.83 -19.48
N PRO A 12 -35.09 -21.94 -18.46
CA PRO A 12 -34.23 -21.36 -17.42
C PRO A 12 -34.87 -21.30 -15.99
N PHE A 13 -34.10 -20.88 -14.98
CA PHE A 13 -34.64 -20.40 -13.69
C PHE A 13 -34.47 -18.88 -13.59
N SER A 14 -35.59 -18.17 -13.62
CA SER A 14 -35.74 -16.75 -13.26
C SER A 14 -36.23 -16.64 -11.82
N LEU A 15 -35.53 -15.86 -11.00
CA LEU A 15 -35.98 -15.46 -9.67
C LEU A 15 -36.91 -14.24 -9.79
N HIS A 16 -38.17 -14.44 -9.45
CA HIS A 16 -39.16 -13.37 -9.35
C HIS A 16 -39.26 -12.82 -7.92
N VAL A 17 -39.24 -11.49 -7.88
CA VAL A 17 -39.59 -10.58 -6.80
C VAL A 17 -41.02 -10.86 -6.33
N ARG A 18 -41.22 -10.97 -5.00
CA ARG A 18 -42.54 -10.98 -4.37
C ARG A 18 -42.75 -9.64 -3.66
N ALA A 19 -43.62 -8.81 -4.23
CA ALA A 19 -44.16 -7.62 -3.62
C ALA A 19 -45.53 -7.96 -3.02
N ASP A 20 -45.69 -7.77 -1.72
CA ASP A 20 -46.97 -7.90 -1.03
C ASP A 20 -47.67 -6.54 -0.98
N SER A 21 -48.91 -6.50 -1.49
CA SER A 21 -49.83 -5.36 -1.43
C SER A 21 -51.03 -5.75 -0.58
N GLY A 22 -51.19 -5.11 0.59
CA GLY A 22 -52.40 -5.15 1.39
C GLY A 22 -53.05 -3.77 1.46
N ARG A 23 -54.21 -3.61 0.80
CA ARG A 23 -55.11 -2.45 0.96
C ARG A 23 -55.98 -2.65 2.21
N GLY A 24 -56.20 -1.57 2.94
CA GLY A 24 -57.32 -1.41 3.88
C GLY A 24 -57.63 0.08 4.05
N GLN A 25 -58.73 0.55 3.47
CA GLN A 25 -59.30 1.89 3.68
C GLN A 25 -60.36 1.84 4.78
N ALA A 26 -60.38 2.83 5.67
CA ALA A 26 -61.59 3.42 6.27
C ALA A 26 -61.24 4.77 6.91
N GLY A 27 -61.91 5.85 6.49
CA GLY A 27 -61.85 7.19 7.09
C GLY A 27 -62.88 7.38 8.22
N PRO A 28 -63.36 8.62 8.48
CA PRO A 28 -62.77 9.57 9.42
C PRO A 28 -63.70 9.92 10.58
N THR A 29 -63.17 10.34 11.74
CA THR A 29 -63.97 10.94 12.83
C THR A 29 -63.14 11.88 13.72
N VAL A 30 -63.62 13.12 13.86
CA VAL A 30 -63.20 14.20 14.78
C VAL A 30 -64.47 15.07 15.00
N PRO A 31 -64.70 15.83 16.11
CA PRO A 31 -64.12 15.92 17.47
C PRO A 31 -65.21 15.80 18.60
N PRO A 32 -64.90 16.15 19.87
CA PRO A 32 -65.39 17.46 20.35
C PRO A 32 -64.41 18.28 21.23
N ARG A 33 -64.82 19.53 21.49
CA ARG A 33 -64.08 20.68 22.03
C ARG A 33 -64.00 20.76 23.58
N LEU A 34 -62.82 21.21 24.06
CA LEU A 34 -62.47 22.17 25.15
C LEU A 34 -63.14 22.11 26.54
N PRO A 35 -62.37 22.45 27.60
CA PRO A 35 -62.46 23.83 28.11
C PRO A 35 -61.11 24.55 28.32
N ARG A 36 -61.18 25.88 28.17
CA ARG A 36 -60.15 26.89 28.48
C ARG A 36 -59.78 26.91 29.97
N LEU A 37 -58.50 27.04 30.31
CA LEU A 37 -58.05 27.65 31.56
C LEU A 37 -56.73 28.44 31.40
N ARG A 38 -56.89 29.75 31.65
CA ARG A 38 -55.97 30.82 32.07
C ARG A 38 -54.43 30.65 32.01
N THR A 39 -53.85 31.58 31.25
CA THR A 39 -52.60 32.34 31.46
C THR A 39 -51.84 32.13 32.77
N ALA A 40 -50.58 31.69 32.65
CA ALA A 40 -49.47 32.06 33.52
C ALA A 40 -48.25 32.41 32.64
N ALA A 41 -47.79 33.65 32.74
CA ALA A 41 -46.63 34.17 32.02
C ALA A 41 -45.36 33.41 32.43
N ARG A 42 -44.67 32.79 31.46
CA ARG A 42 -43.29 32.34 31.63
C ARG A 42 -42.35 33.48 31.25
N PRO A 43 -41.33 33.80 32.06
CA PRO A 43 -40.39 34.86 31.74
C PRO A 43 -39.53 34.46 30.54
N ALA A 44 -39.24 35.45 29.68
CA ALA A 44 -38.34 35.31 28.54
C ALA A 44 -36.97 34.76 28.99
N PRO A 45 -36.35 33.84 28.24
CA PRO A 45 -34.98 33.43 28.54
C PRO A 45 -34.07 34.63 28.30
N ARG A 46 -33.42 35.10 29.37
CA ARG A 46 -32.33 36.08 29.26
C ARG A 46 -31.22 35.47 28.37
N PRO A 47 -30.62 36.26 27.47
CA PRO A 47 -29.57 35.79 26.59
C PRO A 47 -28.34 35.52 27.45
N TRP A 48 -28.02 34.25 27.64
CA TRP A 48 -26.71 33.88 28.15
C TRP A 48 -25.68 34.36 27.15
N LEU A 49 -24.74 35.14 27.67
CA LEU A 49 -23.55 35.63 27.00
C LEU A 49 -22.94 34.55 26.11
N ARG A 50 -22.78 34.87 24.83
CA ARG A 50 -21.87 34.19 23.91
C ARG A 50 -20.52 34.09 24.60
N ALA A 51 -20.09 32.88 24.95
CA ALA A 51 -18.68 32.60 25.11
C ALA A 51 -18.03 32.79 23.73
N PRO A 52 -16.95 33.57 23.60
CA PRO A 52 -16.21 33.62 22.36
C PRO A 52 -15.45 32.29 22.25
N TYR A 53 -15.93 31.40 21.38
CA TYR A 53 -15.04 30.40 20.78
C TYR A 53 -14.06 31.18 19.92
N GLY A 54 -12.93 31.60 20.51
CA GLY A 54 -11.75 31.95 19.73
C GLY A 54 -11.20 30.70 19.08
N PRO A 55 -10.57 30.81 17.91
CA PRO A 55 -10.00 29.65 17.23
C PRO A 55 -8.96 29.00 18.14
N ARG A 56 -8.98 27.66 18.18
CA ARG A 56 -7.98 26.90 18.94
C ARG A 56 -6.63 27.11 18.25
N PRO A 57 -5.61 27.70 18.90
CA PRO A 57 -4.33 28.06 18.27
C PRO A 57 -3.60 26.89 17.61
N GLU A 58 -3.86 25.67 18.08
CA GLU A 58 -3.29 24.44 17.55
C GLU A 58 -3.83 24.08 16.16
N TRP A 59 -5.12 24.32 15.89
CA TRP A 59 -5.74 24.02 14.59
C TRP A 59 -5.32 25.03 13.51
N ASP A 60 -5.21 26.30 13.87
CA ASP A 60 -4.72 27.35 12.95
C ASP A 60 -3.26 27.10 12.52
N MET A 61 -2.45 26.58 13.43
CA MET A 61 -1.05 26.23 13.16
C MET A 61 -0.95 25.04 12.19
N VAL A 62 -1.77 24.00 12.36
CA VAL A 62 -1.80 22.85 11.45
C VAL A 62 -2.25 23.25 10.04
N LEU A 63 -3.31 24.05 9.94
CA LEU A 63 -3.78 24.58 8.66
C LEU A 63 -2.73 25.46 7.96
N SER A 64 -1.99 26.26 8.73
CA SER A 64 -0.90 27.09 8.21
C SER A 64 0.29 26.26 7.71
N GLU A 65 0.69 25.23 8.45
CA GLU A 65 1.75 24.29 8.05
C GLU A 65 1.36 23.56 6.75
N LEU A 66 0.13 23.02 6.66
CA LEU A 66 -0.37 22.36 5.46
C LEU A 66 -0.45 23.31 4.25
N ALA A 67 -0.99 24.52 4.45
CA ALA A 67 -1.07 25.51 3.38
C ALA A 67 0.32 25.90 2.84
N ALA A 68 1.31 26.06 3.73
CA ALA A 68 2.69 26.34 3.33
C ALA A 68 3.28 25.21 2.47
N ARG A 69 3.06 23.95 2.85
CA ARG A 69 3.51 22.79 2.07
C ARG A 69 2.84 22.73 0.70
N LEU A 70 1.52 22.90 0.64
CA LEU A 70 0.74 22.78 -0.60
C LEU A 70 0.89 23.98 -1.56
N ASN A 71 1.46 25.10 -1.10
CA ASN A 71 1.90 26.19 -1.96
C ASN A 71 3.17 25.84 -2.77
N CYS A 72 3.92 24.81 -2.37
CA CYS A 72 5.01 24.27 -3.18
C CYS A 72 4.46 23.32 -4.24
N ALA A 73 4.54 23.71 -5.52
CA ALA A 73 4.06 22.89 -6.63
C ALA A 73 4.73 21.52 -6.70
N GLU A 74 6.04 21.44 -6.45
CA GLU A 74 6.79 20.19 -6.53
C GLU A 74 6.46 19.23 -5.38
N TYR A 75 6.17 19.77 -4.19
CA TYR A 75 5.70 18.98 -3.06
C TYR A 75 4.29 18.43 -3.34
N LYS A 76 3.39 19.29 -3.82
CA LYS A 76 2.04 18.88 -4.24
C LYS A 76 2.09 17.76 -5.28
N ASN A 77 2.98 17.84 -6.25
CA ASN A 77 3.18 16.79 -7.24
C ASN A 77 3.67 15.48 -6.59
N TRP A 78 4.56 15.55 -5.62
CA TRP A 78 5.05 14.37 -4.89
C TRP A 78 3.91 13.68 -4.13
N VAL A 79 3.06 14.46 -3.43
CA VAL A 79 1.89 13.92 -2.73
C VAL A 79 0.88 13.30 -3.71
N LYS A 80 0.60 13.96 -4.85
CA LYS A 80 -0.28 13.39 -5.90
C LYS A 80 0.23 12.07 -6.43
N ALA A 81 1.52 12.01 -6.77
CA ALA A 81 2.13 10.80 -7.32
C ALA A 81 2.17 9.67 -6.30
N GLY A 82 2.49 10.00 -5.04
CA GLY A 82 2.41 9.06 -3.92
C GLY A 82 0.98 8.53 -3.72
N HIS A 83 -0.02 9.41 -3.67
CA HIS A 83 -1.42 8.98 -3.52
C HIS A 83 -1.87 8.08 -4.68
N CYS A 84 -1.42 8.37 -5.90
CA CYS A 84 -1.65 7.47 -7.04
C CYS A 84 -1.09 6.06 -6.77
N LEU A 85 0.09 5.94 -6.17
CA LEU A 85 0.67 4.65 -5.80
C LEU A 85 -0.10 3.95 -4.67
N LEU A 86 -0.63 4.70 -3.70
CA LEU A 86 -1.48 4.14 -2.63
C LEU A 86 -2.80 3.59 -3.21
N LEU A 87 -3.42 4.30 -4.16
CA LEU A 87 -4.59 3.82 -4.88
C LEU A 87 -4.27 2.59 -5.74
N LEU A 88 -3.11 2.61 -6.41
CA LEU A 88 -2.60 1.48 -7.19
C LEU A 88 -2.38 0.25 -6.32
N ARG A 89 -1.77 0.42 -5.13
CA ARG A 89 -1.62 -0.64 -4.12
C ARG A 89 -2.98 -1.26 -3.82
N GLY A 90 -3.97 -0.44 -3.45
CA GLY A 90 -5.30 -0.91 -3.08
C GLY A 90 -5.99 -1.73 -4.19
N CYS A 91 -5.90 -1.31 -5.45
CA CYS A 91 -6.53 -2.06 -6.54
C CYS A 91 -5.78 -3.34 -6.92
N LEU A 92 -4.44 -3.34 -6.81
CA LEU A 92 -3.63 -4.54 -7.08
C LEU A 92 -3.77 -5.61 -6.00
N GLN A 93 -4.02 -5.25 -4.74
CA GLN A 93 -4.17 -6.20 -3.63
C GLN A 93 -5.24 -7.26 -3.91
N GLY A 94 -6.45 -6.82 -4.28
CA GLY A 94 -7.57 -7.72 -4.59
C GLY A 94 -7.32 -8.61 -5.81
N PHE A 95 -6.70 -8.03 -6.84
CA PHE A 95 -6.32 -8.77 -8.04
C PHE A 95 -5.26 -9.84 -7.73
N VAL A 96 -4.14 -9.46 -7.11
CA VAL A 96 -3.05 -10.36 -6.75
C VAL A 96 -3.52 -11.49 -5.84
N ALA A 97 -4.37 -11.20 -4.85
CA ALA A 97 -4.92 -12.22 -3.96
C ALA A 97 -5.64 -13.34 -4.73
N ARG A 98 -6.45 -12.97 -5.73
CA ARG A 98 -7.19 -13.93 -6.56
C ARG A 98 -6.28 -14.73 -7.48
N GLU A 99 -5.37 -14.05 -8.17
CA GLU A 99 -4.46 -14.71 -9.12
C GLU A 99 -3.50 -15.66 -8.38
N VAL A 100 -2.95 -15.26 -7.24
CA VAL A 100 -2.10 -16.14 -6.42
C VAL A 100 -2.85 -17.40 -5.99
N LEU A 101 -4.11 -17.26 -5.58
CA LEU A 101 -4.93 -18.41 -5.20
C LEU A 101 -5.26 -19.31 -6.40
N ALA A 102 -5.56 -18.72 -7.56
CA ALA A 102 -5.81 -19.46 -8.80
C ALA A 102 -4.57 -20.21 -9.26
N PHE A 103 -3.41 -19.54 -9.25
CA PHE A 103 -2.10 -20.11 -9.52
C PHE A 103 -1.81 -21.31 -8.62
N HIS A 104 -1.94 -21.16 -7.30
CA HIS A 104 -1.68 -22.22 -6.34
C HIS A 104 -2.58 -23.45 -6.55
N ARG A 105 -3.88 -23.24 -6.80
CA ARG A 105 -4.80 -24.31 -7.17
C ARG A 105 -4.40 -25.01 -8.47
N GLY A 106 -3.94 -24.24 -9.46
CA GLY A 106 -3.40 -24.77 -10.71
C GLY A 106 -2.17 -25.66 -10.49
N LEU A 107 -1.23 -25.21 -9.66
CA LEU A 107 -0.06 -26.00 -9.28
C LEU A 107 -0.46 -27.33 -8.63
N LEU A 108 -1.36 -27.29 -7.65
CA LEU A 108 -1.82 -28.49 -6.94
C LEU A 108 -2.60 -29.46 -7.85
N ALA A 109 -3.34 -28.93 -8.83
CA ALA A 109 -4.03 -29.75 -9.82
C ALA A 109 -3.04 -30.43 -10.79
N ALA A 110 -1.98 -29.73 -11.19
CA ALA A 110 -0.94 -30.25 -12.08
C ALA A 110 0.02 -31.24 -11.38
N ALA A 111 0.28 -31.04 -10.08
CA ALA A 111 1.16 -31.87 -9.27
C ALA A 111 0.46 -32.35 -7.98
N PRO A 112 -0.41 -33.38 -8.05
CA PRO A 112 -1.12 -33.89 -6.88
C PRO A 112 -0.22 -34.41 -5.75
N SER A 113 1.04 -34.78 -6.07
CA SER A 113 2.06 -35.18 -5.09
C SER A 113 2.46 -34.07 -4.13
N LEU A 114 2.17 -32.80 -4.47
CA LEU A 114 2.47 -31.62 -3.66
C LEU A 114 1.30 -31.16 -2.78
N GLY A 115 0.17 -31.88 -2.82
CA GLY A 115 -1.06 -31.52 -2.10
C GLY A 115 -0.94 -31.47 -0.58
N PRO A 116 -2.00 -31.08 0.15
CA PRO A 116 -1.99 -30.88 1.61
C PRO A 116 -1.52 -32.08 2.46
N ARG A 117 -1.56 -33.29 1.89
CA ARG A 117 -1.08 -34.52 2.54
C ARG A 117 0.43 -34.73 2.39
N ALA A 118 1.07 -33.98 1.50
CA ALA A 118 2.51 -33.96 1.29
C ALA A 118 3.16 -33.10 2.36
N ALA A 119 3.64 -33.74 3.43
CA ALA A 119 4.30 -33.03 4.53
C ALA A 119 5.83 -33.18 4.42
N CYS A 120 6.52 -32.06 4.62
CA CYS A 120 7.95 -32.09 4.94
C CYS A 120 8.14 -32.78 6.30
N ARG A 121 8.63 -34.03 6.30
CA ARG A 121 8.93 -34.78 7.52
C ARG A 121 10.26 -34.38 8.16
N SER A 122 11.10 -33.67 7.42
CA SER A 122 12.47 -33.34 7.83
C SER A 122 12.56 -32.06 8.67
N GLY A 123 11.44 -31.38 8.94
CA GLY A 123 11.36 -30.25 9.86
C GLY A 123 12.47 -29.21 9.65
N SER A 124 13.36 -29.08 10.64
CA SER A 124 14.50 -28.15 10.66
C SER A 124 15.55 -28.35 9.56
N GLN A 125 15.60 -29.53 8.93
CA GLN A 125 16.55 -29.83 7.85
C GLN A 125 16.11 -29.25 6.49
N CYS A 126 14.87 -28.76 6.39
CA CYS A 126 14.37 -28.05 5.22
C CYS A 126 14.03 -26.59 5.58
N SER A 127 14.85 -25.97 6.43
CA SER A 127 14.71 -24.56 6.78
C SER A 127 15.51 -23.67 5.83
N PRO A 128 14.87 -22.77 5.08
CA PRO A 128 15.58 -21.80 4.26
C PRO A 128 16.35 -20.77 5.09
N ARG A 129 17.42 -20.22 4.52
CA ARG A 129 18.20 -19.13 5.12
C ARG A 129 18.51 -18.08 4.08
N ALA A 130 17.94 -16.88 4.23
CA ALA A 130 18.13 -15.78 3.29
C ALA A 130 17.95 -16.24 1.84
N ARG A 131 19.02 -16.26 1.02
CA ARG A 131 19.00 -16.69 -0.39
C ARG A 131 19.26 -18.19 -0.60
N GLN A 132 19.56 -18.94 0.46
CA GLN A 132 19.98 -20.33 0.38
C GLN A 132 18.85 -21.27 0.80
N PHE A 133 18.56 -22.24 -0.06
CA PHE A 133 17.67 -23.34 0.27
C PHE A 133 18.11 -24.64 -0.41
N GLN A 134 18.58 -25.59 0.39
CA GLN A 134 18.98 -26.93 -0.03
C GLN A 134 18.05 -27.95 0.65
N PRO A 135 16.90 -28.28 0.05
CA PRO A 135 15.95 -29.20 0.65
C PRO A 135 16.55 -30.61 0.74
N GLN A 136 16.45 -31.23 1.92
CA GLN A 136 16.87 -32.61 2.17
C GLN A 136 15.72 -33.62 2.01
N CYS A 137 14.49 -33.14 1.74
CA CYS A 137 13.33 -33.98 1.51
C CYS A 137 12.78 -33.80 0.09
N GLN A 138 12.25 -34.90 -0.46
CA GLN A 138 11.73 -34.96 -1.83
C GLN A 138 10.59 -33.95 -2.06
N VAL A 139 9.67 -33.81 -1.10
CA VAL A 139 8.53 -32.88 -1.20
C VAL A 139 9.00 -31.43 -1.36
N CYS A 140 9.97 -30.99 -0.53
CA CYS A 140 10.50 -29.63 -0.64
C CYS A 140 11.36 -29.43 -1.90
N ALA A 141 12.02 -30.48 -2.40
CA ALA A 141 12.76 -30.43 -3.66
C ALA A 141 11.82 -30.26 -4.86
N GLU A 142 10.72 -31.02 -4.91
CA GLU A 142 9.69 -30.90 -5.94
C GLU A 142 9.01 -29.53 -5.90
N TRP A 143 8.64 -29.04 -4.71
CA TRP A 143 8.12 -27.68 -4.56
C TRP A 143 9.10 -26.62 -5.06
N LYS A 144 10.38 -26.70 -4.67
CA LYS A 144 11.41 -25.78 -5.14
C LYS A 144 11.49 -25.76 -6.68
N GLN A 145 11.45 -26.94 -7.30
CA GLN A 145 11.49 -27.08 -8.76
C GLN A 145 10.26 -26.45 -9.42
N GLU A 146 9.06 -26.73 -8.92
CA GLU A 146 7.84 -26.20 -9.52
C GLU A 146 7.73 -24.68 -9.36
N ILE A 147 8.16 -24.13 -8.20
CA ILE A 147 8.19 -22.68 -8.00
C ILE A 147 9.16 -22.00 -8.98
N LEU A 148 10.37 -22.55 -9.14
CA LEU A 148 11.38 -21.97 -10.04
C LEU A 148 10.98 -22.03 -11.52
N LYS A 149 10.16 -23.02 -11.91
CA LYS A 149 9.64 -23.14 -13.28
C LYS A 149 8.80 -21.93 -13.69
N HIS A 150 8.07 -21.36 -12.73
CA HIS A 150 7.18 -20.22 -12.89
C HIS A 150 7.84 -18.87 -12.57
N HIS A 151 9.11 -18.89 -12.16
CA HIS A 151 9.90 -17.68 -12.01
C HIS A 151 10.43 -17.25 -13.39
N THR A 152 10.19 -16.00 -13.77
CA THR A 152 10.55 -15.46 -15.09
C THR A 152 12.06 -15.33 -15.27
N ASN A 153 12.79 -15.19 -14.16
CA ASN A 153 14.24 -15.26 -14.11
C ASN A 153 14.69 -16.54 -13.40
N ARG A 154 14.82 -17.64 -14.14
CA ARG A 154 15.16 -18.97 -13.58
C ARG A 154 16.52 -19.05 -12.88
N ASN A 155 17.42 -18.11 -13.18
CA ASN A 155 18.74 -18.00 -12.57
C ASN A 155 18.82 -16.84 -11.57
N GLY A 156 17.69 -16.19 -11.26
CA GLY A 156 17.61 -15.07 -10.33
C GLY A 156 17.75 -15.51 -8.88
N ASP A 157 18.19 -14.58 -8.03
CA ASP A 157 18.33 -14.81 -6.60
C ASP A 157 16.97 -14.78 -5.89
N VAL A 158 16.54 -15.95 -5.41
CA VAL A 158 15.31 -16.09 -4.61
C VAL A 158 15.65 -16.03 -3.13
N HIS A 159 15.03 -15.11 -2.39
CA HIS A 159 15.12 -15.01 -0.93
C HIS A 159 14.20 -16.02 -0.23
N TRP A 160 14.60 -17.29 -0.26
CA TRP A 160 13.89 -18.40 0.37
C TRP A 160 13.57 -18.21 1.86
N GLY A 161 14.36 -17.41 2.58
CA GLY A 161 14.15 -17.08 4.00
C GLY A 161 12.84 -16.37 4.32
N ASN A 162 12.11 -15.86 3.31
CA ASN A 162 10.82 -15.20 3.49
C ASN A 162 9.64 -16.17 3.61
N CYS A 163 9.85 -17.47 3.39
CA CYS A 163 8.76 -18.45 3.35
C CYS A 163 8.95 -19.59 4.36
N ARG A 164 7.87 -20.32 4.60
CA ARG A 164 7.85 -21.54 5.42
C ARG A 164 7.49 -22.74 4.55
N PRO A 165 8.45 -23.59 4.15
CA PRO A 165 8.19 -24.70 3.23
C PRO A 165 7.06 -25.66 3.65
N GLY A 166 6.85 -25.84 4.96
CA GLY A 166 5.75 -26.65 5.49
C GLY A 166 4.35 -26.09 5.19
N ARG A 167 4.23 -24.83 4.77
CA ARG A 167 2.94 -24.18 4.46
C ARG A 167 2.63 -24.16 2.97
N TRP A 168 3.60 -24.38 2.07
CA TRP A 168 3.36 -24.33 0.62
C TRP A 168 2.18 -25.18 0.13
N PRO A 169 1.88 -26.37 0.68
CA PRO A 169 0.71 -27.17 0.27
C PRO A 169 -0.65 -26.56 0.58
N VAL A 170 -0.74 -25.65 1.56
CA VAL A 170 -2.01 -25.14 2.10
C VAL A 170 -2.14 -23.63 2.02
N ASP A 171 -1.03 -22.93 1.79
CA ASP A 171 -0.95 -21.48 1.79
C ASP A 171 -0.35 -20.97 0.49
N ALA A 172 -1.21 -20.41 -0.36
CA ALA A 172 -0.85 -19.85 -1.65
C ALA A 172 0.12 -18.65 -1.51
N TRP A 173 0.01 -17.89 -0.43
CA TRP A 173 0.83 -16.70 -0.22
C TRP A 173 2.28 -17.05 0.10
N GLU A 174 2.52 -18.14 0.83
CA GLU A 174 3.87 -18.64 1.13
C GLU A 174 4.64 -19.04 -0.14
N VAL A 175 3.92 -19.45 -1.20
CA VAL A 175 4.49 -19.69 -2.53
C VAL A 175 4.73 -18.36 -3.26
N ALA A 176 3.78 -17.43 -3.22
CA ALA A 176 3.90 -16.12 -3.87
C ALA A 176 5.07 -15.28 -3.35
N LYS A 177 5.38 -15.35 -2.05
CA LYS A 177 6.55 -14.68 -1.45
C LYS A 177 7.86 -15.02 -2.15
N LEU A 178 7.97 -16.19 -2.78
CA LEU A 178 9.17 -16.64 -3.51
C LEU A 178 9.22 -16.16 -4.95
N LEU A 179 8.07 -15.79 -5.51
CA LEU A 179 7.90 -15.39 -6.90
C LEU A 179 7.98 -13.87 -7.11
N GLY A 180 8.00 -13.07 -6.04
CA GLY A 180 8.12 -11.61 -6.12
C GLY A 180 9.53 -11.05 -6.01
N LEU A 181 10.55 -11.90 -6.07
CA LEU A 181 11.92 -11.54 -5.72
C LEU A 181 12.77 -11.47 -6.99
N GLU A 182 12.99 -10.27 -7.50
CA GLU A 182 13.97 -10.07 -8.57
C GLU A 182 14.96 -8.96 -8.20
N GLU A 183 16.25 -9.30 -8.20
CA GLU A 183 17.33 -8.33 -8.31
C GLU A 183 17.58 -8.10 -9.80
N THR A 184 17.03 -7.02 -10.37
CA THR A 184 17.29 -6.64 -11.76
C THR A 184 18.76 -6.25 -11.92
N GLN A 185 19.58 -7.14 -12.51
CA GLN A 185 20.88 -6.79 -13.04
C GLN A 185 20.73 -5.99 -14.33
N VAL A 186 20.46 -4.69 -14.23
CA VAL A 186 20.74 -3.75 -15.32
C VAL A 186 21.96 -2.95 -14.92
N SER A 187 23.12 -3.50 -15.27
CA SER A 187 24.42 -2.84 -15.27
C SER A 187 24.38 -1.68 -16.27
N LEU A 188 24.32 -0.44 -15.77
CA LEU A 188 24.85 0.81 -16.35
C LEU A 188 24.35 2.08 -15.61
N VAL A 189 23.55 1.95 -14.55
CA VAL A 189 23.17 3.06 -13.66
C VAL A 189 23.43 2.63 -12.20
N PRO A 190 23.94 3.50 -11.30
CA PRO A 190 24.36 3.10 -9.95
C PRO A 190 23.19 2.52 -9.11
N PRO A 191 23.47 1.87 -7.96
CA PRO A 191 22.69 0.78 -7.37
C PRO A 191 21.33 1.22 -6.77
N LEU A 192 20.36 1.54 -7.60
CA LEU A 192 19.02 2.00 -7.18
C LEU A 192 17.93 0.90 -7.25
N LEU A 193 18.31 -0.32 -7.65
CA LEU A 193 17.41 -1.48 -7.79
C LEU A 193 17.62 -2.55 -6.71
N LYS A 194 18.43 -2.29 -5.67
CA LYS A 194 18.75 -3.29 -4.63
C LYS A 194 17.59 -3.63 -3.67
N ALA A 195 16.46 -2.93 -3.74
CA ALA A 195 15.39 -3.01 -2.75
C ALA A 195 14.20 -3.90 -3.13
N PHE A 196 14.35 -4.85 -4.06
CA PHE A 196 13.23 -5.72 -4.44
C PHE A 196 13.17 -6.97 -3.57
N MET A 197 12.58 -6.71 -2.40
CA MET A 197 12.15 -7.62 -1.34
C MET A 197 13.22 -8.46 -0.58
N PRO A 198 14.39 -7.95 -0.17
CA PRO A 198 15.38 -8.80 0.49
C PRO A 198 14.90 -9.37 1.84
N ARG A 199 14.11 -8.61 2.63
CA ARG A 199 13.47 -9.03 3.91
C ARG A 199 12.21 -8.19 4.22
N GLY A 200 11.35 -8.70 5.10
CA GLY A 200 10.14 -7.99 5.59
C GLY A 200 8.79 -8.60 5.16
N LEU A 201 8.80 -9.67 4.36
CA LEU A 201 7.59 -10.42 4.00
C LEU A 201 7.39 -11.71 4.81
N ALA A 202 8.40 -12.12 5.59
CA ALA A 202 8.35 -13.34 6.40
C ALA A 202 7.13 -13.34 7.33
N ASP A 203 6.81 -12.18 7.90
CA ASP A 203 5.70 -12.01 8.84
C ASP A 203 4.37 -11.64 8.18
N LYS A 204 4.40 -11.27 6.89
CA LYS A 204 3.18 -10.86 6.18
C LYS A 204 2.30 -12.05 5.83
N THR A 205 1.01 -11.92 6.08
CA THR A 205 0.06 -13.02 5.88
C THR A 205 -0.65 -12.99 4.52
N GLY A 206 -0.66 -11.84 3.84
CA GLY A 206 -1.25 -11.69 2.52
C GLY A 206 -0.82 -10.42 1.78
N PRO A 207 -1.34 -10.23 0.55
CA PRO A 207 -1.06 -9.06 -0.28
C PRO A 207 -1.55 -7.74 0.33
N GLU A 208 -2.54 -7.77 1.21
CA GLU A 208 -3.07 -6.59 1.93
C GLU A 208 -2.04 -5.90 2.82
N GLU A 209 -1.01 -6.63 3.27
CA GLU A 209 0.09 -6.09 4.06
C GLU A 209 1.27 -5.62 3.18
N CYS A 210 1.19 -5.83 1.87
CA CYS A 210 2.22 -5.44 0.91
C CYS A 210 2.05 -4.02 0.40
N ASP A 211 3.19 -3.35 0.17
CA ASP A 211 3.23 -2.07 -0.52
C ASP A 211 3.08 -2.27 -2.04
N ALA A 212 2.92 -1.16 -2.78
CA ALA A 212 2.73 -1.22 -4.23
C ALA A 212 3.88 -1.96 -4.94
N VAL A 213 5.12 -1.73 -4.50
CA VAL A 213 6.31 -2.34 -5.12
C VAL A 213 6.34 -3.84 -4.91
N ALA A 214 6.02 -4.34 -3.72
CA ALA A 214 5.95 -5.78 -3.50
C ALA A 214 4.96 -6.46 -4.47
N LEU A 215 3.79 -5.87 -4.68
CA LEU A 215 2.79 -6.41 -5.59
C LEU A 215 3.26 -6.36 -7.05
N LEU A 216 3.86 -5.23 -7.46
CA LEU A 216 4.39 -5.05 -8.80
C LEU A 216 5.54 -6.02 -9.10
N SER A 217 6.43 -6.27 -8.14
CA SER A 217 7.52 -7.23 -8.32
C SER A 217 6.99 -8.64 -8.48
N LEU A 218 5.99 -9.07 -7.69
CA LEU A 218 5.32 -10.36 -7.91
C LEU A 218 4.72 -10.50 -9.32
N ILE A 219 4.08 -9.44 -9.81
CA ILE A 219 3.55 -9.41 -11.19
C ILE A 219 4.69 -9.51 -12.22
N ASN A 220 5.87 -8.94 -11.94
CA ASN A 220 7.01 -8.96 -12.85
C ASN A 220 7.72 -10.33 -12.91
N SER A 221 7.93 -10.96 -11.75
CA SER A 221 8.76 -12.17 -11.63
C SER A 221 8.01 -13.50 -11.73
N CYS A 222 6.67 -13.49 -11.82
CA CYS A 222 5.86 -14.69 -12.01
C CYS A 222 5.24 -14.78 -13.41
N ASP A 223 5.40 -15.92 -14.08
CA ASP A 223 4.87 -16.13 -15.45
C ASP A 223 3.35 -16.35 -15.50
N HIS A 224 2.69 -16.54 -14.35
CA HIS A 224 1.23 -16.61 -14.24
C HIS A 224 0.58 -15.27 -14.62
N PHE A 225 1.22 -14.15 -14.30
CA PHE A 225 0.71 -12.83 -14.66
C PHE A 225 1.07 -12.50 -16.10
N THR A 226 0.05 -12.48 -16.96
CA THR A 226 0.19 -12.11 -18.37
C THR A 226 0.12 -10.60 -18.54
N VAL A 227 1.17 -9.90 -18.12
CA VAL A 227 1.30 -8.43 -18.19
C VAL A 227 2.61 -8.06 -18.89
N ASP A 228 2.62 -6.98 -19.67
CA ASP A 228 3.87 -6.45 -20.24
C ASP A 228 4.84 -5.97 -19.13
N ARG A 229 5.88 -6.76 -18.89
CA ARG A 229 6.92 -6.54 -17.87
C ARG A 229 7.62 -5.19 -17.99
N LYS A 230 7.74 -4.64 -19.21
CA LYS A 230 8.34 -3.31 -19.39
C LYS A 230 7.50 -2.25 -18.69
N LYS A 231 6.17 -2.35 -18.78
CA LYS A 231 5.25 -1.42 -18.12
C LYS A 231 5.30 -1.55 -16.61
N VAL A 232 5.41 -2.78 -16.09
CA VAL A 232 5.58 -3.04 -14.65
C VAL A 232 6.87 -2.37 -14.15
N THR A 233 7.99 -2.59 -14.86
CA THR A 233 9.31 -2.05 -14.50
C THR A 233 9.33 -0.52 -14.52
N GLU A 234 8.65 0.13 -15.46
CA GLU A 234 8.54 1.59 -15.50
C GLU A 234 7.78 2.15 -14.28
N VAL A 235 6.68 1.50 -13.86
CA VAL A 235 5.94 1.94 -12.66
C VAL A 235 6.77 1.73 -11.39
N ILE A 236 7.46 0.59 -11.31
CA ILE A 236 8.41 0.30 -10.23
C ILE A 236 9.48 1.40 -10.14
N ARG A 237 10.06 1.81 -11.29
CA ARG A 237 11.06 2.88 -11.34
C ARG A 237 10.49 4.21 -10.81
N CYS A 238 9.29 4.59 -11.25
CA CYS A 238 8.66 5.81 -10.77
C CYS A 238 8.39 5.78 -9.26
N ARG A 239 7.97 4.64 -8.70
CA ARG A 239 7.81 4.48 -7.25
C ARG A 239 9.13 4.70 -6.52
N ASN A 240 10.22 4.11 -7.01
CA ASN A 240 11.54 4.30 -6.42
C ASN A 240 11.96 5.77 -6.47
N GLU A 241 11.80 6.46 -7.59
CA GLU A 241 12.10 7.89 -7.70
C GLU A 241 11.32 8.73 -6.66
N ILE A 242 10.05 8.42 -6.40
CA ILE A 242 9.24 9.08 -5.35
C ILE A 242 9.80 8.80 -3.95
N MET A 243 10.09 7.54 -3.64
CA MET A 243 10.54 7.13 -2.29
C MET A 243 12.00 7.50 -2.02
N HIS A 244 12.81 7.65 -3.07
CA HIS A 244 14.20 8.11 -3.00
C HIS A 244 14.35 9.64 -3.14
N SER A 245 13.31 10.37 -3.57
CA SER A 245 13.31 11.85 -3.57
C SER A 245 13.66 12.39 -2.18
N SER A 246 14.82 13.05 -2.05
CA SER A 246 15.33 13.54 -0.77
C SER A 246 14.43 14.61 -0.18
N GLU A 247 13.99 15.57 -1.00
CA GLU A 247 13.18 16.71 -0.56
C GLU A 247 11.66 16.47 -0.60
N MET A 248 11.20 15.27 -0.95
CA MET A 248 9.76 14.98 -1.16
C MET A 248 9.13 15.91 -2.20
N LYS A 249 9.88 16.13 -3.29
CA LYS A 249 9.52 17.02 -4.39
C LYS A 249 9.73 16.30 -5.72
N VAL A 250 8.84 16.56 -6.68
CA VAL A 250 9.00 16.14 -8.08
C VAL A 250 8.46 17.22 -9.03
N SER A 251 9.11 17.36 -10.19
CA SER A 251 8.71 18.38 -11.17
C SER A 251 7.39 18.05 -11.87
N SER A 252 6.71 19.06 -12.41
CA SER A 252 5.47 18.85 -13.18
C SER A 252 5.71 18.07 -14.47
N LEU A 253 6.89 18.22 -15.08
CA LEU A 253 7.29 17.42 -16.25
C LEU A 253 7.36 15.93 -15.88
N TRP A 254 7.97 15.63 -14.73
CA TRP A 254 8.07 14.28 -14.21
C TRP A 254 6.68 13.70 -13.90
N LEU A 255 5.80 14.47 -13.25
CA LEU A 255 4.43 14.02 -12.94
C LEU A 255 3.63 13.66 -14.20
N ARG A 256 3.79 14.43 -15.29
CA ARG A 256 3.13 14.13 -16.57
C ARG A 256 3.65 12.84 -17.19
N ASP A 257 4.95 12.59 -17.14
CA ASP A 257 5.55 11.34 -17.60
C ASP A 257 5.08 10.14 -16.76
N PHE A 258 5.04 10.31 -15.43
CA PHE A 258 4.46 9.35 -14.50
C PHE A 258 3.01 9.00 -14.84
N GLN A 259 2.15 10.00 -15.10
CA GLN A 259 0.77 9.76 -15.51
C GLN A 259 0.67 8.89 -16.77
N MET A 260 1.50 9.16 -17.78
CA MET A 260 1.53 8.35 -19.01
C MET A 260 1.94 6.90 -18.72
N LYS A 261 2.95 6.69 -17.87
CA LYS A 261 3.41 5.36 -17.48
C LYS A 261 2.35 4.57 -16.70
N ILE A 262 1.70 5.22 -15.72
CA ILE A 262 0.60 4.62 -14.95
C ILE A 262 -0.56 4.24 -15.85
N ARG A 263 -0.97 5.14 -16.76
CA ARG A 263 -2.03 4.84 -17.72
C ARG A 263 -1.69 3.65 -18.61
N ASN A 264 -0.47 3.61 -19.13
CA ASN A 264 -0.01 2.51 -19.97
C ASN A 264 -0.04 1.17 -19.22
N PHE A 265 0.35 1.16 -17.95
CA PHE A 265 0.29 -0.01 -17.07
C PHE A 265 -1.16 -0.44 -16.76
N LEU A 266 -2.01 0.49 -16.32
CA LEU A 266 -3.40 0.17 -15.96
C LEU A 266 -4.23 -0.34 -17.14
N ASN A 267 -3.88 0.07 -18.36
CA ASN A 267 -4.50 -0.47 -19.59
C ASN A 267 -4.31 -1.98 -19.79
N GLU A 268 -3.30 -2.61 -19.16
CA GLU A 268 -3.13 -4.06 -19.16
C GLU A 268 -4.27 -4.78 -18.42
N PHE A 269 -4.93 -4.09 -17.51
CA PHE A 269 -5.97 -4.61 -16.63
C PHE A 269 -7.38 -4.13 -17.01
N LYS A 270 -7.58 -3.64 -18.24
CA LYS A 270 -8.85 -3.09 -18.73
C LYS A 270 -10.06 -4.02 -18.60
N ASN A 271 -9.82 -5.33 -18.48
CA ASN A 271 -10.86 -6.35 -18.33
C ASN A 271 -11.20 -6.64 -16.86
N ILE A 272 -10.56 -5.98 -15.89
CA ILE A 272 -10.73 -6.22 -14.46
C ILE A 272 -11.52 -5.04 -13.86
N PRO A 273 -12.81 -5.23 -13.51
CA PRO A 273 -13.69 -4.13 -13.13
C PRO A 273 -13.18 -3.30 -11.95
N GLU A 274 -12.60 -3.96 -10.94
CA GLU A 274 -12.07 -3.31 -9.74
C GLU A 274 -10.90 -2.37 -10.05
N ILE A 275 -10.01 -2.77 -10.96
CA ILE A 275 -8.88 -1.95 -11.40
C ILE A 275 -9.37 -0.80 -12.29
N VAL A 276 -10.37 -1.04 -13.14
CA VAL A 276 -11.00 0.01 -13.96
C VAL A 276 -11.63 1.10 -13.09
N ALA A 277 -12.33 0.73 -12.01
CA ALA A 277 -12.90 1.70 -11.08
C ALA A 277 -11.82 2.55 -10.40
N ALA A 278 -10.71 1.93 -9.97
CA ALA A 278 -9.57 2.64 -9.41
C ALA A 278 -8.87 3.54 -10.45
N TYR A 279 -8.80 3.10 -11.71
CA TYR A 279 -8.19 3.85 -12.80
C TYR A 279 -8.87 5.21 -13.01
N THR A 280 -10.21 5.26 -13.02
CA THR A 280 -10.94 6.53 -13.13
C THR A 280 -10.58 7.50 -12.01
N ARG A 281 -10.48 7.00 -10.76
CA ARG A 281 -10.09 7.82 -9.61
C ARG A 281 -8.66 8.31 -9.71
N ILE A 282 -7.75 7.47 -10.21
CA ILE A 282 -6.33 7.83 -10.44
C ILE A 282 -6.20 8.91 -11.53
N GLU A 283 -6.93 8.80 -12.64
CA GLU A 283 -6.90 9.83 -13.69
C GLU A 283 -7.46 11.15 -13.18
N GLN A 284 -8.57 11.13 -12.44
CA GLN A 284 -9.11 12.32 -11.77
C GLN A 284 -8.08 12.94 -10.83
N LEU A 285 -7.41 12.12 -10.02
CA LEU A 285 -6.38 12.56 -9.08
C LEU A 285 -5.22 13.29 -9.79
N LEU A 286 -4.68 12.69 -10.85
CA LEU A 286 -3.50 13.19 -11.55
C LEU A 286 -3.80 14.42 -12.42
N THR A 287 -5.05 14.58 -12.85
CA THR A 287 -5.51 15.74 -13.65
C THR A 287 -6.05 16.89 -12.81
N SER A 288 -6.42 16.66 -11.55
CA SER A 288 -6.95 17.69 -10.65
C SER A 288 -5.87 18.69 -10.22
N ASP A 289 -6.25 19.95 -9.99
CA ASP A 289 -5.34 20.99 -9.49
C ASP A 289 -5.00 20.85 -7.99
N TRP A 290 -5.68 19.96 -7.26
CA TRP A 290 -5.53 19.79 -5.81
C TRP A 290 -5.61 21.14 -5.09
N ALA A 291 -6.72 21.84 -5.32
CA ALA A 291 -7.12 22.92 -4.44
C ALA A 291 -7.67 22.28 -3.16
N VAL A 292 -7.08 22.61 -2.01
CA VAL A 292 -7.62 22.17 -0.72
C VAL A 292 -8.72 23.14 -0.31
N HIS A 293 -9.87 22.58 0.02
CA HIS A 293 -10.95 23.37 0.56
C HIS A 293 -10.66 23.64 2.05
N ILE A 294 -10.22 24.86 2.37
CA ILE A 294 -10.12 25.34 3.75
C ILE A 294 -11.47 25.98 4.06
N PRO A 295 -12.30 25.39 4.96
CA PRO A 295 -13.55 26.02 5.34
C PRO A 295 -13.25 27.36 6.03
N ALA A 296 -13.56 28.48 5.38
CA ALA A 296 -13.70 29.74 6.07
C ALA A 296 -14.97 29.67 6.94
N GLU A 297 -14.93 30.23 8.15
CA GLU A 297 -16.01 30.17 9.15
C GLU A 297 -17.36 30.74 8.69
N ASP A 298 -17.43 31.36 7.50
CA ASP A 298 -18.64 31.90 6.89
C ASP A 298 -18.94 31.26 5.52
N GLN A 299 -19.28 29.97 5.47
CA GLN A 299 -20.03 29.45 4.32
C GLN A 299 -21.49 29.91 4.42
N ARG A 300 -21.80 31.04 3.77
CA ARG A 300 -23.17 31.39 3.40
C ARG A 300 -23.69 30.37 2.39
N ASP A 301 -24.86 29.82 2.69
CA ASP A 301 -25.64 28.99 1.78
C ASP A 301 -25.69 29.57 0.37
N GLY A 302 -25.28 28.77 -0.61
CA GLY A 302 -25.65 28.94 -2.01
C GLY A 302 -24.52 29.31 -2.96
N CYS A 303 -23.79 28.31 -3.45
CA CYS A 303 -23.47 28.12 -4.87
C CYS A 303 -22.73 26.78 -5.02
N GLU A 304 -23.33 25.79 -5.69
CA GLU A 304 -22.62 24.60 -6.18
C GLU A 304 -21.65 25.06 -7.30
N CYS A 305 -20.45 25.48 -6.91
CA CYS A 305 -19.37 25.77 -7.85
C CYS A 305 -18.71 24.45 -8.28
N GLU A 306 -18.38 24.36 -9.57
CA GLU A 306 -17.87 23.21 -10.32
C GLU A 306 -17.18 22.11 -9.50
N THR A 307 -17.62 20.86 -9.74
CA THR A 307 -17.15 19.61 -9.13
C THR A 307 -15.66 19.33 -9.37
N GLY A 308 -14.77 20.16 -8.83
CA GLY A 308 -13.39 19.82 -8.58
C GLY A 308 -13.30 18.78 -7.47
N VAL A 309 -12.36 17.85 -7.55
CA VAL A 309 -12.07 16.93 -6.45
C VAL A 309 -11.38 17.72 -5.35
N TYR A 310 -12.16 18.35 -4.48
CA TYR A 310 -11.66 19.01 -3.28
C TYR A 310 -11.35 17.94 -2.22
N LEU A 311 -10.08 17.83 -1.83
CA LEU A 311 -9.70 17.04 -0.66
C LEU A 311 -9.81 17.92 0.58
N SER A 312 -10.35 17.35 1.66
CA SER A 312 -10.30 17.96 2.98
C SER A 312 -8.87 17.92 3.53
N GLU A 313 -8.57 18.83 4.47
CA GLU A 313 -7.33 18.85 5.23
C GLU A 313 -6.99 17.46 5.81
N SER A 314 -7.95 16.83 6.48
CA SER A 314 -7.78 15.51 7.09
C SER A 314 -7.37 14.43 6.07
N GLN A 315 -7.96 14.44 4.87
CA GLN A 315 -7.60 13.48 3.82
C GLN A 315 -6.19 13.72 3.31
N VAL A 316 -5.76 14.97 3.16
CA VAL A 316 -4.38 15.26 2.73
C VAL A 316 -3.39 14.83 3.81
N ASN A 317 -3.67 15.12 5.07
CA ASN A 317 -2.83 14.70 6.19
C ASN A 317 -2.72 13.16 6.27
N GLU A 318 -3.82 12.42 6.10
CA GLU A 318 -3.82 10.95 6.04
C GLU A 318 -2.93 10.43 4.90
N ILE A 319 -3.00 11.05 3.72
CA ILE A 319 -2.16 10.69 2.57
C ILE A 319 -0.69 10.97 2.88
N GLU A 320 -0.35 12.17 3.38
CA GLU A 320 1.02 12.54 3.75
C GLU A 320 1.59 11.56 4.79
N MET A 321 0.79 11.20 5.80
CA MET A 321 1.16 10.26 6.85
C MET A 321 1.51 8.88 6.29
N GLU A 322 0.64 8.32 5.44
CA GLU A 322 0.88 7.00 4.82
C GLU A 322 2.12 7.01 3.92
N LEU A 323 2.33 8.07 3.12
CA LEU A 323 3.50 8.19 2.25
C LEU A 323 4.81 8.30 3.04
N LEU A 324 4.81 9.10 4.10
CA LEU A 324 5.98 9.26 4.96
C LEU A 324 6.28 7.96 5.72
N LYS A 325 5.24 7.24 6.15
CA LYS A 325 5.39 5.93 6.78
C LYS A 325 6.00 4.91 5.82
N GLU A 326 5.53 4.82 4.57
CA GLU A 326 6.14 3.95 3.55
C GLU A 326 7.61 4.35 3.28
N LYS A 327 7.89 5.64 3.17
CA LYS A 327 9.25 6.16 2.98
C LYS A 327 10.19 5.81 4.15
N LEU A 328 9.74 5.98 5.39
CA LEU A 328 10.51 5.62 6.59
C LEU A 328 10.73 4.11 6.67
N GLN A 329 9.72 3.31 6.35
CA GLN A 329 9.85 1.86 6.29
C GLN A 329 10.87 1.41 5.23
N GLU A 330 10.89 2.07 4.07
CA GLU A 330 11.90 1.79 3.04
C GLU A 330 13.32 2.12 3.50
N ILE A 331 13.52 3.29 4.13
CA ILE A 331 14.82 3.66 4.73
C ILE A 331 15.24 2.61 5.75
N TYR A 332 14.31 2.12 6.58
CA TYR A 332 14.58 1.09 7.59
C TYR A 332 15.05 -0.22 6.95
N LEU A 333 14.34 -0.69 5.92
CA LEU A 333 14.69 -1.93 5.23
C LEU A 333 16.07 -1.82 4.55
N GLN A 334 16.34 -0.70 3.88
CA GLN A 334 17.65 -0.46 3.24
C GLN A 334 18.78 -0.36 4.27
N ALA A 335 18.53 0.25 5.44
CA ALA A 335 19.49 0.32 6.52
C ALA A 335 19.77 -1.07 7.12
N GLN A 336 18.76 -1.94 7.22
CA GLN A 336 18.90 -3.30 7.74
C GLN A 336 19.72 -4.22 6.79
N GLU A 337 19.75 -3.92 5.49
CA GLU A 337 20.44 -4.71 4.48
C GLU A 337 21.96 -4.50 4.47
N GLN A 338 22.46 -3.39 5.00
CA GLN A 338 23.87 -3.03 4.92
C GLN A 338 24.55 -3.10 6.29
N ASP A 339 25.70 -3.79 6.34
CA ASP A 339 26.53 -3.87 7.57
C ASP A 339 26.99 -2.49 8.05
N MET A 340 27.17 -1.55 7.11
CA MET A 340 27.48 -0.15 7.37
C MET A 340 26.46 0.73 6.65
N LEU A 341 25.85 1.66 7.38
CA LEU A 341 24.86 2.60 6.85
C LEU A 341 25.53 3.55 5.84
N PRO A 342 25.17 3.48 4.54
CA PRO A 342 25.69 4.42 3.55
C PRO A 342 25.31 5.86 3.90
N GLU A 343 26.21 6.78 3.62
CA GLU A 343 26.03 8.21 3.89
C GLU A 343 24.77 8.79 3.19
N GLU A 344 24.42 8.24 2.03
CA GLU A 344 23.20 8.58 1.29
C GLU A 344 21.91 8.25 2.07
N ILE A 345 21.86 7.09 2.73
CA ILE A 345 20.70 6.68 3.55
C ILE A 345 20.60 7.56 4.79
N LEU A 346 21.73 7.88 5.42
CA LEU A 346 21.79 8.79 6.57
C LEU A 346 21.32 10.20 6.19
N ASN A 347 21.77 10.72 5.05
CA ASN A 347 21.34 12.02 4.55
C ASN A 347 19.83 12.04 4.31
N ARG A 348 19.28 11.02 3.63
CA ARG A 348 17.83 10.89 3.40
C ARG A 348 17.04 10.85 4.71
N LEU A 349 17.49 10.07 5.69
CA LEU A 349 16.86 10.03 7.02
C LEU A 349 16.90 11.40 7.70
N GLN A 350 18.02 12.12 7.61
CA GLN A 350 18.19 13.43 8.21
C GLN A 350 17.26 14.48 7.59
N VAL A 351 17.10 14.47 6.26
CA VAL A 351 16.16 15.36 5.56
C VAL A 351 14.72 15.10 6.00
N VAL A 352 14.31 13.83 6.11
CA VAL A 352 12.96 13.48 6.61
C VAL A 352 12.76 13.94 8.05
N LYS A 353 13.77 13.78 8.93
CA LYS A 353 13.69 14.26 10.32
C LYS A 353 13.54 15.77 10.41
N GLU A 354 14.28 16.52 9.61
CA GLU A 354 14.17 17.97 9.59
C GLU A 354 12.82 18.42 9.03
N PHE A 355 12.32 17.75 7.99
CA PHE A 355 10.96 17.98 7.50
C PHE A 355 9.91 17.76 8.59
N LEU A 356 9.95 16.64 9.31
CA LEU A 356 9.00 16.35 10.40
C LEU A 356 9.17 17.31 11.59
N ARG A 357 10.37 17.82 11.85
CA ARG A 357 10.57 18.82 12.91
C ARG A 357 9.75 20.09 12.66
N ASN A 358 9.61 20.46 11.39
CA ASN A 358 8.90 21.66 10.92
C ASN A 358 7.40 21.44 10.65
N ASN A 359 6.90 20.21 10.77
CA ASN A 359 5.50 19.85 10.49
C ASN A 359 4.98 18.97 11.64
N LYS A 360 4.39 19.60 12.66
CA LYS A 360 4.05 18.93 13.93
C LYS A 360 2.90 17.96 13.77
N ASP A 361 1.96 18.29 12.89
CA ASP A 361 0.83 17.45 12.51
C ASP A 361 1.26 16.06 12.05
N LEU A 362 2.31 15.99 11.23
CA LEU A 362 2.86 14.73 10.71
C LEU A 362 3.78 14.04 11.73
N ARG A 363 4.61 14.80 12.45
CA ARG A 363 5.59 14.25 13.41
C ARG A 363 4.95 13.42 14.51
N ASN A 364 3.82 13.89 15.04
CA ASN A 364 3.14 13.23 16.15
C ASN A 364 2.67 11.82 15.76
N GLY A 365 2.24 11.63 14.51
CA GLY A 365 1.83 10.32 13.99
C GLY A 365 2.99 9.35 13.71
N LEU A 366 4.20 9.85 13.46
CA LEU A 366 5.37 9.05 13.01
C LEU A 366 6.46 8.87 14.06
N THR A 367 6.21 9.27 15.31
CA THR A 367 7.22 9.21 16.38
C THR A 367 7.72 7.78 16.62
N GLY A 368 6.84 6.78 16.56
CA GLY A 368 7.21 5.38 16.74
C GLY A 368 8.13 4.86 15.62
N ASP A 369 7.90 5.26 14.38
CA ASP A 369 8.71 4.83 13.24
C ASP A 369 10.11 5.50 13.24
N LEU A 370 10.18 6.76 13.66
CA LEU A 370 11.46 7.45 13.89
C LEU A 370 12.30 6.78 14.99
N GLN A 371 11.67 6.41 16.12
CA GLN A 371 12.37 5.73 17.22
C GLN A 371 12.95 4.37 16.81
N LYS A 372 12.22 3.60 15.98
CA LYS A 372 12.71 2.33 15.44
C LYS A 372 13.97 2.53 14.58
N LEU A 373 13.97 3.55 13.72
CA LEU A 373 15.11 3.90 12.88
C LEU A 373 16.31 4.39 13.69
N ASP A 374 16.08 5.21 14.72
CA ASP A 374 17.15 5.66 15.63
C ASP A 374 17.79 4.49 16.37
N SER A 375 16.98 3.52 16.80
CA SER A 375 17.47 2.31 17.45
C SER A 375 18.35 1.48 16.51
N LEU A 376 17.95 1.34 15.24
CA LEU A 376 18.73 0.64 14.23
C LEU A 376 20.06 1.35 13.93
N HIS A 377 20.03 2.69 13.81
CA HIS A 377 21.24 3.47 13.61
C HIS A 377 22.21 3.34 14.78
N LEU A 378 21.71 3.31 16.03
CA LEU A 378 22.55 3.10 17.20
C LEU A 378 23.19 1.70 17.22
N GLN A 379 22.50 0.68 16.71
CA GLN A 379 23.04 -0.67 16.57
C GLN A 379 24.22 -0.72 15.59
N HIS A 380 24.11 -0.02 14.44
CA HIS A 380 25.21 0.08 13.47
C HIS A 380 26.38 0.96 13.93
N ARG A 381 26.20 1.78 14.98
CA ARG A 381 27.25 2.65 15.54
C ARG A 381 28.09 1.97 16.63
N LYS A 382 27.74 0.76 17.12
CA LYS A 382 28.57 0.08 18.13
C LYS A 382 29.95 -0.26 17.52
N PRO A 383 31.06 0.20 18.13
CA PRO A 383 32.39 -0.18 17.66
C PRO A 383 32.65 -1.67 17.91
N ASP A 384 33.40 -2.26 16.98
CA ASP A 384 33.98 -3.59 17.06
C ASP A 384 34.72 -3.77 18.41
N PRO A 385 34.55 -4.86 19.18
CA PRO A 385 35.23 -5.07 20.47
C PRO A 385 36.75 -5.29 20.37
N THR A 386 37.38 -4.92 19.27
CA THR A 386 38.77 -5.28 18.94
C THR A 386 39.68 -4.06 18.85
N GLU A 387 39.52 -3.08 19.76
CA GLU A 387 40.55 -2.05 20.04
C GLU A 387 40.70 -1.80 21.55
N LEU A 388 40.68 -2.88 22.35
CA LEU A 388 41.15 -2.88 23.74
C LEU A 388 42.21 -3.97 23.90
N GLY A 389 43.32 -3.77 23.20
CA GLY A 389 44.42 -4.74 23.15
C GLY A 389 45.75 -4.13 22.74
N ALA A 390 46.05 -2.90 23.17
CA ALA A 390 47.38 -2.31 23.01
C ALA A 390 47.66 -1.31 24.14
N GLN A 391 47.78 -1.81 25.37
CA GLN A 391 48.55 -1.12 26.40
C GLN A 391 49.49 -2.15 27.05
N THR A 392 50.67 -2.28 26.45
CA THR A 392 51.86 -2.79 27.12
C THR A 392 52.21 -1.85 28.29
N PRO A 393 52.42 -2.35 29.52
CA PRO A 393 53.09 -1.56 30.55
C PRO A 393 54.60 -1.80 30.43
N GLU A 394 55.32 -0.85 29.84
CA GLU A 394 56.77 -0.75 30.05
C GLU A 394 57.04 -0.16 31.45
N GLY A 395 57.49 -1.03 32.35
CA GLY A 395 58.66 -0.82 33.19
C GLY A 395 58.55 0.12 34.40
N LYS A 396 58.76 -0.46 35.59
CA LYS A 396 59.85 -0.02 36.48
C LYS A 396 60.46 -1.21 37.23
N ALA A 397 61.76 -1.43 36.98
CA ALA A 397 62.73 -1.55 38.05
C ALA A 397 63.16 -0.14 38.45
#